data_AF-A0A8C2Z168-F1
#
_entry.id   AF-A0A8C2Z168-F1
#
_cell.length_a   1.000
_cell.length_b   1.000
_cell.length_c   1.000
_cell.angle_alpha   90.00
_cell.angle_beta   90.00
_cell.angle_gamma   90.00
#
_symmetry.space_group_name_H-M   'P 1'
#
loop_
_entity.id
_entity.type
_entity.pdbx_description
1 polymer ?
#
loop_
_entity_poly.entity_id
_entity_poly.type
_entity_poly.pdbx_seq_one_letter_code
_entity_poly.pdbx_strand_id
1 'polypeptide(L)'
;MALQHTQLVLVSSAGSVDPVLSLKNGRIRGLYVMVKGTERRVKQYLGLPFARPPVGPLRLAAPQDAEPWEGERDCTHQPPMCIQDPELVVSVSRAMSVQYSPPELSEDCLYLNIYTPAEATKGDKVPVMVWIHGGGLSMGAASQYDGAPLAAYENIVMVIIQYRLGILGFLSTGDEHARGNWGFLDQLAALRWVQDNIEAFGGDPQTVTVAGESAGGISASILTLTPQAKGLFQRAIFQSGVATLGTYTTKHPLGHAKIVANLTGCDRSSTEELVQCLSRKSKDELVDATKKMRIYLGAVVDGVFLTDTAEELLKRREVLRVPVMMGITNHEFGWILPQDNMLRTG
;
A
#
# COMPACT_ATOMS: atom_id res chain seq x y z
N MET A 1 -13.44 -12.84 24.67
CA MET A 1 -13.07 -11.54 25.29
C MET A 1 -13.02 -10.52 24.16
N ALA A 2 -14.04 -9.67 24.05
CA ALA A 2 -14.11 -8.66 23.03
C ALA A 2 -13.07 -7.56 23.32
N LEU A 3 -12.15 -7.33 22.39
CA LEU A 3 -11.28 -6.16 22.40
C LEU A 3 -12.15 -4.92 22.11
N GLN A 4 -12.62 -4.27 23.18
CA GLN A 4 -13.05 -2.88 23.08
C GLN A 4 -11.79 -2.02 22.95
N HIS A 5 -11.52 -1.48 21.76
CA HIS A 5 -10.68 -0.29 21.60
C HIS A 5 -11.57 0.85 21.14
N THR A 6 -11.98 1.68 22.11
CA THR A 6 -11.38 2.98 22.47
C THR A 6 -11.60 3.98 21.34
N GLN A 7 -12.69 4.76 21.46
CA GLN A 7 -12.83 6.04 20.77
C GLN A 7 -11.56 6.85 21.00
N LEU A 8 -10.92 7.31 19.92
CA LEU A 8 -9.93 8.37 20.01
C LEU A 8 -10.65 9.57 20.65
N VAL A 9 -10.26 9.95 21.86
CA VAL A 9 -10.66 11.26 22.38
C VAL A 9 -9.75 12.24 21.65
N LEU A 10 -10.29 12.92 20.64
CA LEU A 10 -9.73 14.15 20.08
C LEU A 10 -9.75 15.20 21.21
N VAL A 11 -8.74 15.20 22.07
CA VAL A 11 -8.53 16.30 23.00
C VAL A 11 -7.84 17.39 22.20
N SER A 12 -8.62 18.33 21.67
CA SER A 12 -8.12 19.68 21.45
C SER A 12 -7.72 20.21 22.83
N SER A 13 -6.44 20.06 23.17
CA SER A 13 -5.90 20.77 24.33
C SER A 13 -5.94 22.25 23.93
N ALA A 14 -6.83 23.02 24.54
CA ALA A 14 -6.83 24.47 24.40
C ALA A 14 -5.42 24.98 24.73
N GLY A 15 -4.62 25.28 23.70
CA GLY A 15 -3.25 25.78 23.83
C GLY A 15 -2.14 25.05 23.05
N SER A 16 -2.36 23.88 22.43
CA SER A 16 -1.35 23.32 21.51
C SER A 16 -1.69 23.65 20.06
N VAL A 17 -0.79 24.38 19.40
CA VAL A 17 -0.90 24.70 17.97
C VAL A 17 -0.62 23.42 17.18
N ASP A 18 -1.47 23.10 16.21
CA ASP A 18 -1.29 21.94 15.34
C ASP A 18 0.10 21.91 14.70
N PRO A 19 0.75 20.74 14.58
CA PRO A 19 2.08 20.64 14.02
C PRO A 19 2.06 20.95 12.53
N VAL A 20 2.68 22.08 12.14
CA VAL A 20 2.89 22.48 10.74
C VAL A 20 4.30 22.14 10.30
N LEU A 21 4.45 21.57 9.10
CA LEU A 21 5.73 21.14 8.55
C LEU A 21 5.86 21.59 7.10
N SER A 22 7.07 22.04 6.72
CA SER A 22 7.38 22.47 5.35
C SER A 22 8.12 21.37 4.60
N LEU A 23 7.52 20.86 3.53
CA LEU A 23 8.11 19.91 2.59
C LEU A 23 8.57 20.62 1.33
N LYS A 24 9.30 19.90 0.46
CA LYS A 24 9.67 20.38 -0.87
C LYS A 24 8.44 20.76 -1.71
N ASN A 25 7.35 20.01 -1.56
CA ASN A 25 6.13 20.15 -2.36
C ASN A 25 5.09 21.11 -1.76
N GLY A 26 5.28 21.59 -0.52
CA GLY A 26 4.35 22.50 0.14
C GLY A 26 4.32 22.35 1.66
N ARG A 27 3.47 23.12 2.34
CA ARG A 27 3.29 23.02 3.79
C ARG A 27 2.14 22.07 4.13
N ILE A 28 2.27 21.34 5.22
CA ILE A 28 1.26 20.42 5.75
C ILE A 28 0.93 20.75 7.20
N ARG A 29 -0.32 20.52 7.60
CA ARG A 29 -0.78 20.57 8.98
C ARG A 29 -1.21 19.19 9.44
N GLY A 30 -0.63 18.71 10.54
CA GLY A 30 -1.00 17.45 11.18
C GLY A 30 -1.72 17.67 12.50
N LEU A 31 -1.73 16.65 13.36
CA LEU A 31 -2.24 16.70 14.73
C LEU A 31 -1.24 16.08 15.71
N TYR A 32 -1.33 16.49 16.98
CA TYR A 32 -0.76 15.71 18.07
C TYR A 32 -1.76 14.65 18.53
N VAL A 33 -1.30 13.42 18.72
CA VAL A 33 -2.10 12.34 19.30
C VAL A 33 -1.41 11.77 20.54
N MET A 34 -2.23 11.44 21.55
CA MET A 34 -1.81 10.78 22.78
C MET A 34 -1.90 9.27 22.60
N VAL A 35 -0.93 8.52 23.13
CA VAL A 35 -0.93 7.06 23.11
C VAL A 35 -1.20 6.52 24.50
N LYS A 36 -2.18 5.62 24.62
CA LYS A 36 -2.54 5.00 25.91
C LYS A 36 -1.34 4.26 26.51
N GLY A 37 -1.06 4.50 27.78
CA GLY A 37 0.00 3.82 28.54
C GLY A 37 1.36 4.51 28.49
N THR A 38 1.46 5.70 27.88
CA THR A 38 2.68 6.50 27.85
C THR A 38 2.35 8.00 27.81
N GLU A 39 3.24 8.83 28.37
CA GLU A 39 3.16 10.29 28.26
C GLU A 39 3.71 10.80 26.92
N ARG A 40 4.30 9.92 26.10
CA ARG A 40 4.84 10.27 24.78
C ARG A 40 3.70 10.63 23.82
N ARG A 41 3.86 11.78 23.16
CA ARG A 41 2.99 12.25 22.07
C ARG A 41 3.55 11.84 20.72
N VAL A 42 2.67 11.79 19.73
CA VAL A 42 3.02 11.52 18.33
C VAL A 42 2.47 12.65 17.46
N LYS A 43 3.26 13.12 16.51
CA LYS A 43 2.79 13.94 15.39
C LYS A 43 2.22 13.01 14.32
N GLN A 44 0.95 13.19 14.00
CA GLN A 44 0.23 12.44 12.99
C GLN A 44 -0.04 13.32 11.78
N TYR A 45 0.25 12.79 10.60
CA TYR A 45 -0.05 13.42 9.32
C TYR A 45 -0.71 12.37 8.41
N LEU A 46 -1.96 12.59 8.03
CA LEU A 46 -2.78 11.68 7.26
C LEU A 46 -3.00 12.20 5.83
N GLY A 47 -3.05 11.31 4.86
CA GLY A 47 -3.44 11.67 3.49
C GLY A 47 -2.44 12.56 2.74
N LEU A 48 -1.13 12.31 2.90
CA LEU A 48 -0.08 13.01 2.15
C LEU A 48 0.05 12.40 0.75
N PRO A 49 -0.10 13.18 -0.34
CA PRO A 49 0.08 12.66 -1.69
C PRO A 49 1.55 12.37 -1.94
N PHE A 50 1.86 11.15 -2.38
CA PHE A 50 3.22 10.78 -2.80
C PHE A 50 3.37 10.67 -4.32
N ALA A 51 2.26 10.65 -5.05
CA ALA A 51 2.21 10.62 -6.51
C ALA A 51 1.00 11.41 -7.02
N ARG A 52 1.00 11.72 -8.33
CA ARG A 52 -0.19 12.28 -9.01
C ARG A 52 -1.34 11.28 -8.98
N PRO A 53 -2.60 11.76 -8.91
CA PRO A 53 -3.76 10.90 -9.03
C PRO A 53 -3.71 10.06 -10.32
N PRO A 54 -3.78 8.72 -10.25
CA PRO A 54 -3.64 7.83 -11.41
C PRO A 54 -4.96 7.71 -12.20
N VAL A 55 -5.55 8.86 -12.55
CA VAL A 55 -6.85 8.98 -13.22
C VAL A 55 -6.70 9.30 -14.71
N GLY A 56 -7.74 9.00 -15.49
CA GLY A 56 -7.78 9.33 -16.91
C GLY A 56 -6.59 8.71 -17.67
N PRO A 57 -5.75 9.50 -18.37
CA PRO A 57 -4.57 8.98 -19.08
C PRO A 57 -3.50 8.34 -18.18
N LEU A 58 -3.53 8.58 -16.86
CA LEU A 58 -2.60 7.98 -15.90
C LEU A 58 -3.12 6.65 -15.33
N ARG A 59 -4.34 6.26 -15.70
CA ARG A 59 -4.86 4.93 -15.36
C ARG A 59 -4.06 3.87 -16.12
N LEU A 60 -3.70 2.78 -15.42
CA LEU A 60 -2.84 1.70 -15.95
C LEU A 60 -1.49 2.21 -16.49
N ALA A 61 -0.96 3.28 -15.89
CA ALA A 61 0.37 3.80 -16.16
C ALA A 61 1.21 3.84 -14.87
N ALA A 62 2.53 3.97 -15.03
CA ALA A 62 3.42 4.18 -13.89
C ALA A 62 3.05 5.48 -13.12
N PRO A 63 3.18 5.49 -11.78
CA PRO A 63 2.94 6.70 -11.00
C PRO A 63 3.91 7.81 -11.39
N GLN A 64 3.44 9.05 -11.30
CA GLN A 64 4.24 10.25 -11.54
C GLN A 64 4.37 11.06 -10.25
N ASP A 65 5.42 11.86 -10.13
CA ASP A 65 5.71 12.66 -8.93
C ASP A 65 4.55 13.60 -8.59
N ALA A 66 4.18 13.65 -7.31
CA ALA A 66 3.13 14.54 -6.83
C ALA A 66 3.41 16.01 -7.18
N GLU A 67 2.37 16.72 -7.64
CA GLU A 67 2.47 18.15 -7.92
C GLU A 67 2.64 18.94 -6.61
N PRO A 68 3.42 20.03 -6.62
CA PRO A 68 3.46 20.94 -5.49
C PRO A 68 2.09 21.61 -5.30
N TRP A 69 1.78 22.01 -4.06
CA TRP A 69 0.57 22.75 -3.73
C TRP A 69 0.90 24.08 -3.08
N GLU A 70 0.03 25.06 -3.30
CA GLU A 70 0.10 26.36 -2.63
C GLU A 70 -0.58 26.31 -1.26
N GLY A 71 -0.14 27.18 -0.35
CA GLY A 71 -0.73 27.30 0.97
C GLY A 71 -0.34 26.17 1.92
N GLU A 72 -1.27 25.78 2.78
CA GLU A 72 -1.12 24.73 3.78
C GLU A 72 -2.16 23.63 3.51
N ARG A 73 -1.69 22.40 3.30
CA ARG A 73 -2.55 21.24 3.10
C ARG A 73 -2.95 20.67 4.46
N ASP A 74 -4.24 20.43 4.62
CA ASP A 74 -4.77 19.72 5.76
C ASP A 74 -4.46 18.22 5.67
N CYS A 75 -3.63 17.72 6.58
CA CYS A 75 -3.26 16.32 6.71
C CYS A 75 -3.76 15.76 8.05
N THR A 76 -4.98 16.14 8.46
CA THR A 76 -5.61 15.67 9.70
C THR A 76 -6.71 14.63 9.48
N HIS A 77 -6.99 14.29 8.21
CA HIS A 77 -8.04 13.36 7.82
C HIS A 77 -7.52 12.23 6.92
N GLN A 78 -8.13 11.05 7.03
CA GLN A 78 -7.79 9.91 6.17
C GLN A 78 -8.16 10.21 4.70
N PRO A 79 -7.32 9.81 3.73
CA PRO A 79 -7.64 9.92 2.33
C PRO A 79 -8.67 8.85 1.93
N PRO A 80 -9.27 8.96 0.73
CA PRO A 80 -10.02 7.86 0.13
C PRO A 80 -9.18 6.58 0.01
N MET A 81 -9.82 5.41 0.12
CA MET A 81 -9.19 4.13 -0.20
C MET A 81 -9.17 3.91 -1.72
N CYS A 82 -8.21 3.11 -2.20
CA CYS A 82 -8.20 2.71 -3.60
C CYS A 82 -9.44 1.88 -3.97
N ILE A 83 -9.85 1.92 -5.24
CA ILE A 83 -11.00 1.16 -5.76
C ILE A 83 -10.85 -0.33 -5.47
N GLN A 84 -11.84 -0.88 -4.77
CA GLN A 84 -11.92 -2.26 -4.28
C GLN A 84 -13.38 -2.59 -3.91
N ASP A 85 -13.67 -3.82 -3.50
CA ASP A 85 -14.98 -4.17 -2.95
C ASP A 85 -15.10 -3.67 -1.48
N PRO A 86 -15.93 -2.64 -1.21
CA PRO A 86 -16.06 -2.10 0.15
C PRO A 86 -16.73 -3.08 1.12
N GLU A 87 -17.60 -3.98 0.62
CA GLU A 87 -18.29 -4.96 1.48
C GLU A 87 -17.30 -6.02 1.99
N LEU A 88 -16.36 -6.44 1.13
CA LEU A 88 -15.31 -7.37 1.50
C LEU A 88 -14.41 -6.79 2.60
N VAL A 89 -14.03 -5.51 2.50
CA VAL A 89 -13.22 -4.82 3.52
C VAL A 89 -13.92 -4.82 4.88
N VAL A 90 -15.22 -4.48 4.91
CA VAL A 90 -16.02 -4.47 6.14
C VAL A 90 -16.18 -5.89 6.69
N SER A 91 -16.45 -6.87 5.83
CA SER A 91 -16.60 -8.29 6.20
C SER A 91 -15.34 -8.84 6.86
N VAL A 92 -14.17 -8.64 6.24
CA VAL A 92 -12.88 -9.12 6.76
C VAL A 92 -12.51 -8.37 8.05
N SER A 93 -12.74 -7.06 8.12
CA SER A 93 -12.52 -6.29 9.35
C SER A 93 -13.38 -6.83 10.50
N ARG A 94 -14.65 -7.12 10.24
CA ARG A 94 -15.55 -7.73 11.22
C ARG A 94 -15.08 -9.12 11.64
N ALA A 95 -14.64 -9.97 10.70
CA ALA A 95 -14.09 -11.27 11.02
C ALA A 95 -12.88 -11.13 11.96
N MET A 96 -11.97 -10.20 11.67
CA MET A 96 -10.83 -9.90 12.56
C MET A 96 -11.21 -9.21 13.88
N SER A 97 -12.50 -9.00 14.15
CA SER A 97 -12.99 -8.23 15.31
C SER A 97 -12.42 -6.81 15.37
N VAL A 98 -12.10 -6.23 14.21
CA VAL A 98 -11.63 -4.87 14.06
C VAL A 98 -12.82 -3.97 13.75
N GLN A 99 -13.07 -2.99 14.62
CA GLN A 99 -14.01 -1.91 14.32
C GLN A 99 -13.35 -0.94 13.34
N TYR A 100 -13.79 -0.98 12.09
CA TYR A 100 -13.26 -0.14 11.03
C TYR A 100 -14.39 0.47 10.21
N SER A 101 -14.34 1.79 10.03
CA SER A 101 -15.24 2.52 9.14
C SER A 101 -14.43 2.95 7.92
N PRO A 102 -14.59 2.26 6.78
CA PRO A 102 -13.82 2.57 5.59
C PRO A 102 -14.14 3.98 5.07
N PRO A 103 -13.13 4.79 4.72
CA PRO A 103 -13.31 6.01 3.92
C PRO A 103 -13.93 5.72 2.56
N GLU A 104 -14.29 6.79 1.84
CA GLU A 104 -14.79 6.69 0.47
C GLU A 104 -13.78 6.02 -0.47
N LEU A 105 -14.28 5.46 -1.58
CA LEU A 105 -13.44 4.88 -2.64
C LEU A 105 -13.16 5.89 -3.74
N SER A 106 -11.89 6.04 -4.10
CA SER A 106 -11.43 6.86 -5.22
C SER A 106 -10.28 6.20 -5.97
N GLU A 107 -10.13 6.53 -7.26
CA GLU A 107 -8.89 6.25 -8.01
C GLU A 107 -7.76 7.20 -7.60
N ASP A 108 -8.11 8.41 -7.18
CA ASP A 108 -7.19 9.28 -6.47
C ASP A 108 -6.99 8.75 -5.05
N CYS A 109 -6.05 7.81 -4.91
CA CYS A 109 -5.80 7.10 -3.65
C CYS A 109 -4.30 6.97 -3.29
N LEU A 110 -3.39 7.57 -4.07
CA LEU A 110 -1.93 7.46 -3.88
C LEU A 110 -1.42 8.38 -2.78
N TYR A 111 -1.82 8.02 -1.55
CA TYR A 111 -1.54 8.74 -0.33
C TYR A 111 -0.81 7.87 0.70
N LEU A 112 -0.10 8.51 1.61
CA LEU A 112 0.51 7.87 2.78
C LEU A 112 0.20 8.62 4.07
N ASN A 113 0.27 7.90 5.18
CA ASN A 113 0.12 8.41 6.54
C ASN A 113 1.47 8.34 7.26
N ILE A 114 1.80 9.34 8.07
CA ILE A 114 3.03 9.41 8.85
C ILE A 114 2.72 9.62 10.32
N TYR A 115 3.39 8.85 11.16
CA TYR A 115 3.35 8.94 12.61
C TYR A 115 4.79 9.05 13.09
N THR A 116 5.16 10.18 13.69
CA THR A 116 6.52 10.43 14.18
C THR A 116 6.49 10.84 15.65
N PRO A 117 7.47 10.45 16.49
CA PRO A 117 7.55 10.92 17.87
C PRO A 117 7.45 12.45 17.95
N ALA A 118 6.70 12.99 18.91
CA ALA A 118 6.46 14.44 18.98
C ALA A 118 7.75 15.26 19.14
N GLU A 119 8.75 14.71 19.81
CA GLU A 119 10.05 15.34 20.00
C GLU A 119 10.96 15.22 18.77
N ALA A 120 10.62 14.36 17.79
CA ALA A 120 11.45 14.17 16.61
C ALA A 120 11.36 15.38 15.67
N THR A 121 12.53 15.90 15.30
CA THR A 121 12.74 17.06 14.46
C THR A 121 13.76 16.74 13.37
N LYS A 122 13.84 17.62 12.36
CA LYS A 122 14.74 17.42 11.23
C LYS A 122 16.18 17.27 11.70
N GLY A 123 16.78 16.12 11.39
CA GLY A 123 18.17 15.80 11.74
C GLY A 123 18.34 14.77 12.87
N ASP A 124 17.27 14.39 13.56
CA ASP A 124 17.34 13.43 14.69
C ASP A 124 17.64 11.99 14.26
N LYS A 125 17.46 11.68 12.97
CA LYS A 125 17.76 10.38 12.35
C LYS A 125 17.06 9.19 13.04
N VAL A 126 15.76 9.33 13.28
CA VAL A 126 14.91 8.29 13.85
C VAL A 126 14.69 7.16 12.84
N PRO A 127 14.81 5.87 13.21
CA PRO A 127 14.54 4.76 12.30
C PRO A 127 13.15 4.84 11.68
N VAL A 128 13.03 4.45 10.41
CA VAL A 128 11.77 4.53 9.65
C VAL A 128 11.28 3.14 9.33
N MET A 129 9.99 2.88 9.58
CA MET A 129 9.31 1.68 9.11
C MET A 129 8.20 2.06 8.13
N VAL A 130 8.30 1.54 6.91
CA VAL A 130 7.30 1.70 5.86
C VAL A 130 6.42 0.44 5.83
N TRP A 131 5.16 0.59 6.21
CA TRP A 131 4.18 -0.48 6.27
C TRP A 131 3.37 -0.58 4.97
N ILE A 132 3.34 -1.78 4.40
CA ILE A 132 2.53 -2.15 3.24
C ILE A 132 1.41 -3.08 3.71
N HIS A 133 0.16 -2.66 3.52
CA HIS A 133 -0.98 -3.44 3.95
C HIS A 133 -1.18 -4.71 3.09
N GLY A 134 -1.78 -5.73 3.72
CA GLY A 134 -2.23 -6.95 3.07
C GLY A 134 -3.55 -6.78 2.31
N GLY A 135 -4.26 -7.89 2.10
CA GLY A 135 -5.55 -7.92 1.39
C GLY A 135 -5.49 -8.45 -0.04
N GLY A 136 -4.60 -9.41 -0.31
CA GLY A 136 -4.54 -10.13 -1.59
C GLY A 136 -4.22 -9.27 -2.81
N LEU A 137 -3.64 -8.08 -2.60
CA LEU A 137 -3.44 -7.05 -3.64
C LEU A 137 -4.75 -6.52 -4.25
N SER A 138 -5.91 -6.89 -3.70
CA SER A 138 -7.25 -6.57 -4.22
C SER A 138 -8.11 -5.73 -3.27
N MET A 139 -7.75 -5.70 -1.99
CA MET A 139 -8.42 -4.91 -0.96
C MET A 139 -7.43 -4.48 0.13
N GLY A 140 -7.89 -3.68 1.07
CA GLY A 140 -7.11 -3.10 2.16
C GLY A 140 -6.89 -1.60 2.01
N ALA A 141 -6.43 -0.96 3.09
CA ALA A 141 -6.11 0.46 3.10
C ALA A 141 -5.10 0.81 4.20
N ALA A 142 -4.35 1.89 3.99
CA ALA A 142 -3.46 2.46 5.00
C ALA A 142 -4.21 2.86 6.28
N SER A 143 -5.45 3.35 6.14
CA SER A 143 -6.31 3.79 7.25
C SER A 143 -6.75 2.67 8.20
N GLN A 144 -6.52 1.40 7.86
CA GLN A 144 -6.80 0.27 8.77
C GLN A 144 -5.78 0.15 9.91
N TYR A 145 -4.64 0.83 9.80
CA TYR A 145 -3.51 0.70 10.71
C TYR A 145 -3.24 2.03 11.41
N ASP A 146 -3.18 2.00 12.74
CA ASP A 146 -2.73 3.12 13.55
C ASP A 146 -1.24 2.94 13.91
N GLY A 147 -0.40 3.80 13.34
CA GLY A 147 1.04 3.80 13.59
C GLY A 147 1.45 4.49 14.91
N ALA A 148 0.54 5.21 15.58
CA ALA A 148 0.89 6.00 16.75
C ALA A 148 1.46 5.16 17.91
N PRO A 149 0.88 4.00 18.28
CA PRO A 149 1.43 3.19 19.36
C PRO A 149 2.88 2.78 19.08
N LEU A 150 3.17 2.24 17.90
CA LEU A 150 4.52 1.77 17.58
C LEU A 150 5.52 2.93 17.51
N ALA A 151 5.11 4.08 16.95
CA ALA A 151 5.95 5.28 16.93
C ALA A 151 6.29 5.76 18.35
N ALA A 152 5.34 5.76 19.28
CA ALA A 152 5.54 6.21 20.65
C ALA A 152 6.39 5.23 21.49
N TYR A 153 6.09 3.93 21.43
CA TYR A 153 6.74 2.92 22.26
C TYR A 153 8.16 2.62 21.79
N GLU A 154 8.36 2.43 20.48
CA GLU A 154 9.64 2.01 19.90
C GLU A 154 10.51 3.18 19.43
N ASN A 155 9.99 4.42 19.50
CA ASN A 155 10.67 5.62 19.03
C ASN A 155 11.12 5.49 17.56
N ILE A 156 10.15 5.22 16.68
CA ILE A 156 10.35 5.08 15.23
C ILE A 156 9.39 5.97 14.47
N VAL A 157 9.73 6.32 13.23
CA VAL A 157 8.79 6.95 12.28
C VAL A 157 8.04 5.86 11.54
N MET A 158 6.73 5.81 11.70
CA MET A 158 5.87 4.92 10.93
C MET A 158 5.34 5.64 9.70
N VAL A 159 5.51 5.02 8.54
CA VAL A 159 4.92 5.46 7.26
C VAL A 159 4.02 4.36 6.76
N ILE A 160 2.74 4.63 6.55
CA ILE A 160 1.76 3.65 6.12
C ILE A 160 1.26 4.06 4.74
N ILE A 161 1.52 3.24 3.73
CA ILE A 161 1.30 3.62 2.33
C ILE A 161 0.06 2.96 1.76
N GLN A 162 -0.62 3.65 0.84
CA GLN A 162 -1.54 3.03 -0.11
C GLN A 162 -0.85 2.74 -1.43
N TYR A 163 -1.46 1.84 -2.21
CA TYR A 163 -1.05 1.51 -3.56
C TYR A 163 -2.28 1.05 -4.35
N ARG A 164 -2.28 1.19 -5.68
CA ARG A 164 -3.41 0.71 -6.50
C ARG A 164 -3.62 -0.80 -6.32
N LEU A 165 -4.89 -1.19 -6.30
CA LEU A 165 -5.33 -2.57 -6.04
C LEU A 165 -6.03 -3.18 -7.25
N GLY A 166 -6.15 -4.51 -7.24
CA GLY A 166 -6.95 -5.29 -8.19
C GLY A 166 -6.64 -4.96 -9.65
N ILE A 167 -7.70 -4.73 -10.42
CA ILE A 167 -7.60 -4.43 -11.86
C ILE A 167 -6.71 -3.20 -12.11
N LEU A 168 -6.86 -2.14 -11.32
CA LEU A 168 -6.12 -0.90 -11.52
C LEU A 168 -4.66 -0.98 -11.08
N GLY A 169 -4.34 -1.89 -10.15
CA GLY A 169 -2.98 -2.10 -9.66
C GLY A 169 -2.18 -3.13 -10.44
N PHE A 170 -2.83 -4.15 -11.00
CA PHE A 170 -2.13 -5.38 -11.41
C PHE A 170 -2.60 -5.98 -12.74
N LEU A 171 -3.53 -5.35 -13.46
CA LEU A 171 -3.86 -5.78 -14.82
C LEU A 171 -2.63 -5.66 -15.73
N SER A 172 -2.37 -6.73 -16.48
CA SER A 172 -1.33 -6.77 -17.50
C SER A 172 -1.78 -7.59 -18.71
N THR A 173 -1.55 -7.06 -19.91
CA THR A 173 -1.71 -7.78 -21.18
C THR A 173 -0.46 -8.59 -21.54
N GLY A 174 0.67 -8.33 -20.89
CA GLY A 174 1.95 -8.99 -21.17
C GLY A 174 2.71 -8.39 -22.36
N ASP A 175 2.26 -7.22 -22.82
CA ASP A 175 2.85 -6.42 -23.89
C ASP A 175 2.92 -4.93 -23.47
N GLU A 176 3.27 -4.06 -24.40
CA GLU A 176 3.43 -2.62 -24.16
C GLU A 176 2.15 -1.88 -23.80
N HIS A 177 0.97 -2.42 -24.11
CA HIS A 177 -0.30 -1.73 -23.89
C HIS A 177 -0.69 -1.71 -22.41
N ALA A 178 -0.35 -2.75 -21.66
CA ALA A 178 -0.41 -2.77 -20.20
C ALA A 178 0.62 -3.75 -19.64
N ARG A 179 1.80 -3.25 -19.26
CA ARG A 179 2.88 -4.06 -18.67
C ARG A 179 2.57 -4.62 -17.28
N GLY A 180 1.69 -3.96 -16.53
CA GLY A 180 1.31 -4.35 -15.17
C GLY A 180 2.20 -3.77 -14.07
N ASN A 181 2.14 -4.41 -12.90
CA ASN A 181 2.90 -4.03 -11.70
C ASN A 181 2.62 -2.61 -11.15
N TRP A 182 1.55 -1.95 -11.57
CA TRP A 182 1.25 -0.55 -11.20
C TRP A 182 1.22 -0.33 -9.69
N GLY A 183 0.60 -1.23 -8.92
CA GLY A 183 0.60 -1.18 -7.46
C GLY A 183 1.99 -1.33 -6.85
N PHE A 184 2.86 -2.16 -7.42
CA PHE A 184 4.25 -2.25 -6.96
C PHE A 184 5.08 -1.01 -7.34
N LEU A 185 4.81 -0.41 -8.50
CA LEU A 185 5.42 0.86 -8.88
C LEU A 185 4.97 2.00 -7.97
N ASP A 186 3.72 1.98 -7.48
CA ASP A 186 3.23 2.93 -6.46
C ASP A 186 4.00 2.76 -5.15
N GLN A 187 4.25 1.52 -4.73
CA GLN A 187 5.07 1.26 -3.53
C GLN A 187 6.51 1.78 -3.69
N LEU A 188 7.12 1.61 -4.87
CA LEU A 188 8.42 2.21 -5.18
C LEU A 188 8.37 3.75 -5.17
N ALA A 189 7.30 4.35 -5.69
CA ALA A 189 7.12 5.81 -5.66
C ALA A 189 6.99 6.33 -4.21
N ALA A 190 6.22 5.64 -3.37
CA ALA A 190 6.13 5.98 -1.94
C ALA A 190 7.48 5.84 -1.23
N LEU A 191 8.26 4.80 -1.53
CA LEU A 191 9.61 4.63 -0.97
C LEU A 191 10.59 5.73 -1.42
N ARG A 192 10.52 6.16 -2.69
CA ARG A 192 11.30 7.32 -3.18
C ARG A 192 10.88 8.60 -2.46
N TRP A 193 9.56 8.80 -2.29
CA TRP A 193 9.04 9.92 -1.52
C TRP A 193 9.58 9.91 -0.08
N VAL A 194 9.64 8.75 0.57
CA VAL A 194 10.24 8.59 1.91
C VAL A 194 11.71 9.01 1.90
N GLN A 195 12.51 8.50 0.95
CA GLN A 195 13.92 8.91 0.81
C GLN A 195 14.09 10.42 0.68
N ASP A 196 13.19 11.08 -0.05
CA ASP A 196 13.28 12.52 -0.35
C ASP A 196 12.78 13.46 0.74
N ASN A 197 11.92 12.97 1.64
CA ASN A 197 11.13 13.82 2.55
C ASN A 197 11.19 13.42 4.02
N ILE A 198 11.54 12.18 4.36
CA ILE A 198 11.33 11.67 5.73
C ILE A 198 12.19 12.37 6.77
N GLU A 199 13.33 12.95 6.36
CA GLU A 199 14.16 13.79 7.24
C GLU A 199 13.38 14.95 7.85
N ALA A 200 12.42 15.54 7.12
CA ALA A 200 11.63 16.65 7.66
C ALA A 200 10.79 16.21 8.88
N PHE A 201 10.40 14.94 8.93
CA PHE A 201 9.67 14.31 10.04
C PHE A 201 10.60 13.75 11.13
N GLY A 202 11.91 14.00 11.02
CA GLY A 202 12.96 13.49 11.90
C GLY A 202 13.41 12.06 11.60
N GLY A 203 12.87 11.43 10.55
CA GLY A 203 13.27 10.09 10.14
C GLY A 203 14.62 10.06 9.44
N ASP A 204 15.29 8.92 9.48
CA ASP A 204 16.55 8.66 8.78
C ASP A 204 16.31 7.88 7.48
N PRO A 205 16.55 8.48 6.30
CA PRO A 205 16.42 7.78 5.02
C PRO A 205 17.42 6.61 4.87
N GLN A 206 18.47 6.55 5.69
CA GLN A 206 19.46 5.48 5.69
C GLN A 206 19.11 4.29 6.60
N THR A 207 18.01 4.37 7.36
CA THR A 207 17.55 3.26 8.22
C THR A 207 16.07 2.92 8.04
N VAL A 208 15.64 2.90 6.78
CA VAL A 208 14.31 2.49 6.34
C VAL A 208 14.17 0.97 6.35
N THR A 209 13.11 0.49 7.00
CA THR A 209 12.67 -0.91 6.99
C THR A 209 11.35 -1.00 6.24
N VAL A 210 11.26 -1.83 5.20
CA VAL A 210 9.98 -2.16 4.55
C VAL A 210 9.35 -3.36 5.25
N ALA A 211 8.09 -3.27 5.65
CA ALA A 211 7.39 -4.31 6.37
C ALA A 211 5.98 -4.48 5.83
N GLY A 212 5.44 -5.70 5.90
CA GLY A 212 4.05 -5.93 5.54
C GLY A 212 3.57 -7.31 5.93
N GLU A 213 2.25 -7.46 5.92
CA GLU A 213 1.53 -8.69 6.25
C GLU A 213 0.78 -9.23 5.03
N SER A 214 0.73 -10.57 4.88
CA SER A 214 0.06 -11.25 3.76
C SER A 214 0.54 -10.70 2.41
N ALA A 215 -0.35 -10.15 1.59
CA ALA A 215 0.00 -9.49 0.33
C ALA A 215 0.98 -8.30 0.48
N GLY A 216 1.01 -7.64 1.64
CA GLY A 216 2.02 -6.66 2.00
C GLY A 216 3.38 -7.29 2.30
N GLY A 217 3.41 -8.48 2.91
CA GLY A 217 4.63 -9.28 3.08
C GLY A 217 5.16 -9.80 1.74
N ILE A 218 4.26 -10.24 0.85
CA ILE A 218 4.57 -10.58 -0.55
C ILE A 218 5.16 -9.35 -1.26
N SER A 219 4.56 -8.18 -1.09
CA SER A 219 5.06 -6.91 -1.65
C SER A 219 6.46 -6.57 -1.15
N ALA A 220 6.67 -6.59 0.17
CA ALA A 220 7.98 -6.37 0.78
C ALA A 220 9.02 -7.37 0.25
N SER A 221 8.64 -8.63 0.05
CA SER A 221 9.48 -9.67 -0.54
C SER A 221 9.82 -9.39 -2.00
N ILE A 222 8.83 -9.05 -2.83
CA ILE A 222 9.02 -8.68 -4.24
C ILE A 222 9.94 -7.46 -4.38
N LEU A 223 9.81 -6.47 -3.50
CA LEU A 223 10.67 -5.29 -3.50
C LEU A 223 12.15 -5.63 -3.26
N THR A 224 12.46 -6.76 -2.60
CA THR A 224 13.86 -7.25 -2.50
C THR A 224 14.39 -7.90 -3.78
N LEU A 225 13.53 -8.17 -4.76
CA LEU A 225 13.87 -8.84 -6.02
C LEU A 225 13.99 -7.87 -7.19
N THR A 226 13.42 -6.67 -7.08
CA THR A 226 13.52 -5.65 -8.14
C THR A 226 14.77 -4.79 -7.99
N PRO A 227 15.59 -4.61 -9.05
CA PRO A 227 16.73 -3.70 -9.00
C PRO A 227 16.31 -2.24 -8.78
N GLN A 228 15.07 -1.87 -9.11
CA GLN A 228 14.56 -0.51 -8.97
C GLN A 228 14.39 -0.06 -7.52
N ALA A 229 14.38 -0.99 -6.55
CA ALA A 229 14.28 -0.66 -5.13
C ALA A 229 15.65 -0.49 -4.46
N LYS A 230 16.76 -0.65 -5.21
CA LYS A 230 18.11 -0.55 -4.65
C LYS A 230 18.33 0.80 -3.99
N GLY A 231 18.69 0.76 -2.70
CA GLY A 231 18.97 1.95 -1.89
C GLY A 231 17.73 2.62 -1.28
N LEU A 232 16.52 2.16 -1.60
CA LEU A 232 15.29 2.75 -1.04
C LEU A 232 14.96 2.27 0.38
N PHE A 233 15.48 1.11 0.78
CA PHE A 233 15.39 0.57 2.13
C PHE A 233 16.60 -0.29 2.46
N GLN A 234 16.83 -0.50 3.76
CA GLN A 234 18.01 -1.21 4.28
C GLN A 234 17.65 -2.49 5.01
N ARG A 235 16.37 -2.73 5.34
CA ARG A 235 15.88 -3.95 6.01
C ARG A 235 14.49 -4.30 5.49
N ALA A 236 14.10 -5.57 5.60
CA ALA A 236 12.76 -6.00 5.24
C ALA A 236 12.14 -6.99 6.24
N ILE A 237 10.81 -6.93 6.42
CA ILE A 237 10.04 -7.84 7.29
C ILE A 237 8.87 -8.43 6.49
N PHE A 238 8.82 -9.76 6.39
CA PHE A 238 7.78 -10.50 5.66
C PHE A 238 6.91 -11.27 6.66
N GLN A 239 5.71 -10.75 6.96
CA GLN A 239 4.78 -11.44 7.86
C GLN A 239 3.77 -12.23 7.03
N SER A 240 3.81 -13.56 7.11
CA SER A 240 2.79 -14.44 6.51
C SER A 240 2.62 -14.28 4.99
N GLY A 241 3.68 -13.92 4.28
CA GLY A 241 3.65 -13.75 2.82
C GLY A 241 5.04 -13.53 2.23
N VAL A 242 5.35 -14.22 1.13
CA VAL A 242 6.64 -14.13 0.42
C VAL A 242 6.41 -14.18 -1.09
N ALA A 243 7.37 -13.67 -1.87
CA ALA A 243 7.27 -13.56 -3.33
C ALA A 243 7.11 -14.92 -4.05
N THR A 244 7.55 -16.02 -3.43
CA THR A 244 7.44 -17.40 -3.97
C THR A 244 6.09 -18.06 -3.70
N LEU A 245 5.10 -17.31 -3.21
CA LEU A 245 3.73 -17.79 -3.17
C LEU A 245 3.17 -17.77 -4.59
N GLY A 246 3.24 -18.91 -5.29
CA GLY A 246 3.17 -19.02 -6.75
C GLY A 246 1.94 -18.45 -7.46
N THR A 247 0.89 -18.03 -6.75
CA THR A 247 -0.25 -17.29 -7.33
C THR A 247 0.03 -15.81 -7.56
N TYR A 248 1.12 -15.26 -7.02
CA TYR A 248 1.42 -13.83 -7.02
C TYR A 248 2.56 -13.41 -7.94
N THR A 249 3.15 -14.32 -8.72
CA THR A 249 4.12 -13.98 -9.79
C THR A 249 3.83 -14.80 -11.04
N THR A 250 3.72 -14.17 -12.23
CA THR A 250 3.43 -14.88 -13.49
C THR A 250 4.20 -14.36 -14.70
N LYS A 251 4.55 -15.27 -15.62
CA LYS A 251 5.06 -14.96 -16.97
C LYS A 251 3.94 -14.85 -18.02
N HIS A 252 2.71 -15.21 -17.67
CA HIS A 252 1.62 -15.38 -18.62
C HIS A 252 0.35 -14.62 -18.17
N PRO A 253 0.39 -13.27 -18.10
CA PRO A 253 -0.69 -12.47 -17.53
C PRO A 253 -1.93 -12.37 -18.43
N LEU A 254 -1.79 -12.62 -19.75
CA LEU A 254 -2.86 -12.41 -20.73
C LEU A 254 -4.14 -13.22 -20.42
N GLY A 255 -4.01 -14.42 -19.85
CA GLY A 255 -5.17 -15.23 -19.45
C GLY A 255 -6.02 -14.52 -18.39
N HIS A 256 -5.37 -13.92 -17.39
CA HIS A 256 -6.05 -13.13 -16.37
C HIS A 256 -6.65 -11.84 -16.93
N ALA A 257 -5.94 -11.15 -17.84
CA ALA A 257 -6.49 -9.97 -18.51
C ALA A 257 -7.75 -10.28 -19.32
N LYS A 258 -7.81 -11.42 -20.01
CA LYS A 258 -9.01 -11.87 -20.74
C LYS A 258 -10.19 -12.17 -19.81
N ILE A 259 -9.93 -12.74 -18.62
CA ILE A 259 -10.97 -12.92 -17.60
C ILE A 259 -11.54 -11.57 -17.16
N VAL A 260 -10.67 -10.60 -16.85
CA VAL A 260 -11.10 -9.22 -16.50
C VAL A 260 -11.86 -8.57 -17.64
N ALA A 261 -11.39 -8.73 -18.88
CA ALA A 261 -12.02 -8.19 -20.08
C ALA A 261 -13.43 -8.76 -20.28
N ASN A 262 -13.63 -10.06 -20.06
CA ASN A 262 -14.95 -10.68 -20.11
C ASN A 262 -15.87 -10.12 -19.02
N LEU A 263 -15.41 -10.08 -17.76
CA LEU A 263 -16.20 -9.56 -16.63
C LEU A 263 -16.62 -8.09 -16.77
N THR A 264 -15.89 -7.31 -17.57
CA THR A 264 -16.13 -5.88 -17.82
C THR A 264 -16.79 -5.59 -19.17
N GLY A 265 -17.00 -6.59 -20.03
CA GLY A 265 -17.47 -6.39 -21.40
C GLY A 265 -16.43 -5.73 -22.33
N CYS A 266 -15.15 -5.81 -21.97
CA CYS A 266 -13.99 -5.31 -22.71
C CYS A 266 -13.20 -6.40 -23.44
N ASP A 267 -13.77 -7.58 -23.66
CA ASP A 267 -13.15 -8.58 -24.54
C ASP A 267 -13.11 -8.04 -25.97
N ARG A 268 -11.91 -7.92 -26.54
CA ARG A 268 -11.61 -7.24 -27.80
C ARG A 268 -10.59 -8.02 -28.61
N SER A 269 -10.44 -7.65 -29.87
CA SER A 269 -9.60 -8.37 -30.82
C SER A 269 -8.10 -8.20 -30.53
N SER A 270 -7.71 -7.00 -30.10
CA SER A 270 -6.34 -6.65 -29.70
C SER A 270 -6.26 -6.26 -28.23
N THR A 271 -5.06 -6.38 -27.66
CA THR A 271 -4.72 -5.95 -26.30
C THR A 271 -4.80 -4.44 -26.13
N GLU A 272 -4.48 -3.67 -27.19
CA GLU A 272 -4.69 -2.21 -27.21
C GLU A 272 -6.17 -1.84 -27.03
N GLU A 273 -7.06 -2.43 -27.83
CA GLU A 273 -8.51 -2.17 -27.74
C GLU A 273 -9.09 -2.57 -26.38
N LEU A 274 -8.60 -3.68 -25.82
CA LEU A 274 -8.95 -4.15 -24.48
C LEU A 274 -8.58 -3.10 -23.42
N VAL A 275 -7.33 -2.60 -23.44
CA VAL A 275 -6.85 -1.59 -22.49
C VAL A 275 -7.58 -0.27 -22.67
N GLN A 276 -7.81 0.18 -23.91
CA GLN A 276 -8.60 1.37 -24.19
C GLN A 276 -10.04 1.26 -23.67
N CYS A 277 -10.66 0.08 -23.79
CA CYS A 277 -11.99 -0.18 -23.24
C CYS A 277 -11.99 -0.11 -21.70
N LEU A 278 -11.06 -0.80 -21.04
CA LEU A 278 -10.94 -0.80 -19.58
C LEU A 278 -10.64 0.59 -19.02
N SER A 279 -9.87 1.39 -19.75
CA SER A 279 -9.54 2.78 -19.37
C SER A 279 -10.77 3.70 -19.35
N ARG A 280 -11.86 3.32 -20.01
CA ARG A 280 -13.14 4.06 -20.01
C ARG A 280 -14.15 3.55 -18.97
N LYS A 281 -13.84 2.46 -18.26
CA LYS A 281 -14.75 1.90 -17.26
C LYS A 281 -14.91 2.84 -16.07
N SER A 282 -16.14 2.96 -15.58
CA SER A 282 -16.43 3.68 -14.35
C SER A 282 -15.91 2.94 -13.12
N LYS A 283 -15.81 3.66 -12.00
CA LYS A 283 -15.53 3.07 -10.69
C LYS A 283 -16.45 1.88 -10.40
N ASP A 284 -17.75 2.06 -10.57
CA ASP A 284 -18.75 1.06 -10.18
C ASP A 284 -18.66 -0.20 -11.06
N GLU A 285 -18.41 -0.05 -12.37
CA GLU A 285 -18.16 -1.20 -13.25
C GLU A 285 -16.91 -1.99 -12.83
N LEU A 286 -15.85 -1.32 -12.37
CA LEU A 286 -14.63 -1.97 -11.89
C LEU A 286 -14.84 -2.68 -10.54
N VAL A 287 -15.62 -2.08 -9.64
CA VAL A 287 -16.02 -2.71 -8.37
C VAL A 287 -16.86 -3.95 -8.66
N ASP A 288 -17.85 -3.86 -9.56
CA ASP A 288 -18.70 -4.99 -9.94
C ASP A 288 -17.91 -6.14 -10.57
N ALA A 289 -16.92 -5.82 -11.42
CA ALA A 289 -16.01 -6.82 -11.96
C ALA A 289 -15.14 -7.45 -10.87
N THR A 290 -14.64 -6.64 -9.93
CA THR A 290 -13.82 -7.11 -8.79
C THR A 290 -14.61 -8.08 -7.90
N LYS A 291 -15.88 -7.80 -7.61
CA LYS A 291 -16.78 -8.68 -6.83
C LYS A 291 -16.97 -10.06 -7.48
N LYS A 292 -16.95 -10.13 -8.81
CA LYS A 292 -17.12 -11.37 -9.60
C LYS A 292 -15.80 -12.11 -9.83
N MET A 293 -14.67 -11.44 -9.64
CA MET A 293 -13.35 -11.99 -9.91
C MET A 293 -13.00 -13.09 -8.90
N ARG A 294 -12.58 -14.25 -9.40
CA ARG A 294 -12.15 -15.43 -8.60
C ARG A 294 -10.69 -15.79 -8.84
N ILE A 295 -9.90 -14.80 -9.23
CA ILE A 295 -8.47 -14.92 -9.50
C ILE A 295 -7.74 -13.81 -8.75
N TYR A 296 -6.50 -14.09 -8.34
CA TYR A 296 -5.60 -13.05 -7.86
C TYR A 296 -4.81 -12.47 -9.03
N LEU A 297 -4.73 -11.15 -9.09
CA LEU A 297 -3.79 -10.44 -9.95
C LEU A 297 -2.54 -10.15 -9.10
N GLY A 298 -1.37 -10.51 -9.63
CA GLY A 298 -0.11 -10.40 -8.93
C GLY A 298 0.96 -9.75 -9.78
N ALA A 299 2.22 -9.97 -9.40
CA ALA A 299 3.38 -9.50 -10.11
C ALA A 299 3.53 -10.18 -11.46
N VAL A 300 3.98 -9.41 -12.44
CA VAL A 300 4.25 -9.88 -13.79
C VAL A 300 5.73 -9.72 -14.08
N VAL A 301 6.30 -10.74 -14.74
CA VAL A 301 7.63 -10.67 -15.32
C VAL A 301 7.57 -9.78 -16.56
N ASP A 302 7.83 -8.49 -16.38
CA ASP A 302 7.76 -7.45 -17.41
C ASP A 302 9.13 -7.07 -17.99
N GLY A 303 10.21 -7.69 -17.49
CA GLY A 303 11.59 -7.42 -17.90
C GLY A 303 12.16 -6.11 -17.36
N VAL A 304 11.39 -5.31 -16.61
CA VAL A 304 11.77 -3.98 -16.13
C VAL A 304 11.64 -3.88 -14.61
N PHE A 305 10.46 -4.15 -14.07
CA PHE A 305 10.23 -4.27 -12.63
C PHE A 305 10.72 -5.63 -12.12
N LEU A 306 10.33 -6.72 -12.78
CA LEU A 306 10.84 -8.07 -12.51
C LEU A 306 11.39 -8.69 -13.78
N THR A 307 12.64 -9.14 -13.72
CA THR A 307 13.33 -9.78 -14.86
C THR A 307 13.00 -11.27 -14.99
N ASP A 308 12.52 -11.90 -13.92
CA ASP A 308 12.08 -13.30 -13.91
C ASP A 308 11.11 -13.55 -12.75
N THR A 309 10.61 -14.79 -12.60
CA THR A 309 9.79 -15.15 -11.43
C THR A 309 10.63 -15.13 -10.16
N ALA A 310 9.96 -14.96 -9.01
CA ALA A 310 10.63 -14.87 -7.72
C ALA A 310 11.53 -16.09 -7.44
N GLU A 311 11.08 -17.29 -7.79
CA GLU A 311 11.83 -18.53 -7.61
C GLU A 311 13.14 -18.53 -8.41
N GLU A 312 13.11 -18.06 -9.66
CA GLU A 312 14.29 -18.05 -10.53
C GLU A 312 15.28 -16.97 -10.09
N LEU A 313 14.80 -15.78 -9.69
CA LEU A 313 15.66 -14.72 -9.13
C LEU A 313 16.36 -15.18 -7.84
N LEU A 314 15.63 -15.86 -6.96
CA LEU A 314 16.20 -16.41 -5.72
C LEU A 314 17.23 -17.51 -6.00
N LYS A 315 16.95 -18.44 -6.93
CA LYS A 315 17.92 -19.48 -7.34
C LYS A 315 19.22 -18.88 -7.89
N ARG A 316 19.11 -17.82 -8.70
CA ARG A 316 20.27 -17.10 -9.26
C ARG A 316 20.93 -16.12 -8.28
N ARG A 317 20.33 -15.91 -7.10
CA ARG A 317 20.76 -14.93 -6.07
C ARG A 317 20.75 -13.50 -6.59
N GLU A 318 19.86 -13.20 -7.54
CA GLU A 318 19.58 -11.87 -8.09
C GLU A 318 18.63 -11.12 -7.15
N VAL A 319 19.14 -10.76 -5.97
CA VAL A 319 18.35 -10.13 -4.90
C VAL A 319 19.10 -8.95 -4.28
N LEU A 320 18.35 -7.99 -3.75
CA LEU A 320 18.88 -6.94 -2.88
C LEU A 320 19.31 -7.58 -1.55
N ARG A 321 20.60 -7.47 -1.24
CA ARG A 321 21.19 -8.05 -0.02
C ARG A 321 20.96 -7.12 1.16
N VAL A 322 19.80 -7.26 1.80
CA VAL A 322 19.44 -6.60 3.05
C VAL A 322 19.14 -7.65 4.14
N PRO A 323 19.25 -7.31 5.44
CA PRO A 323 18.69 -8.13 6.49
C PRO A 323 17.18 -8.32 6.30
N VAL A 324 16.75 -9.57 6.39
CA VAL A 324 15.35 -9.98 6.25
C VAL A 324 14.93 -10.71 7.52
N MET A 325 13.81 -10.29 8.10
CA MET A 325 13.04 -11.07 9.05
C MET A 325 11.82 -11.63 8.32
N MET A 326 11.54 -12.92 8.45
CA MET A 326 10.33 -13.53 7.88
C MET A 326 9.72 -14.52 8.85
N GLY A 327 8.41 -14.63 8.85
CA GLY A 327 7.70 -15.52 9.78
C GLY A 327 6.29 -15.84 9.31
N ILE A 328 5.71 -16.85 9.94
CA ILE A 328 4.35 -17.34 9.72
C ILE A 328 3.65 -17.49 11.08
N THR A 329 2.32 -17.58 11.05
CA THR A 329 1.52 -17.97 12.21
C THR A 329 1.30 -19.49 12.24
N ASN A 330 0.94 -20.05 13.39
CA ASN A 330 0.77 -21.49 13.56
C ASN A 330 -0.42 -22.08 12.77
N HIS A 331 -1.39 -21.26 12.35
CA HIS A 331 -2.58 -21.67 11.62
C HIS A 331 -3.01 -20.63 10.58
N GLU A 332 -2.17 -20.35 9.58
CA GLU A 332 -2.45 -19.34 8.54
C GLU A 332 -3.83 -19.52 7.88
N PHE A 333 -4.27 -20.78 7.71
CA PHE A 333 -5.55 -21.13 7.10
C PHE A 333 -6.61 -21.57 8.12
N GLY A 334 -6.45 -21.21 9.40
CA GLY A 334 -7.27 -21.76 10.49
C GLY A 334 -8.71 -21.22 10.56
N TRP A 335 -8.93 -19.95 10.16
CA TRP A 335 -10.26 -19.35 10.23
C TRP A 335 -10.50 -18.20 9.24
N ILE A 336 -9.64 -17.17 9.22
CA ILE A 336 -9.89 -15.96 8.41
C ILE A 336 -9.94 -16.27 6.91
N LEU A 337 -8.91 -16.93 6.37
CA LEU A 337 -8.82 -17.22 4.93
C LEU A 337 -9.93 -18.17 4.41
N PRO A 338 -10.30 -19.27 5.09
CA PRO A 338 -11.42 -20.12 4.65
C PRO A 338 -12.80 -19.43 4.60
N GLN A 339 -12.98 -18.31 5.33
CA GLN A 339 -14.21 -17.52 5.29
C GLN A 339 -14.28 -16.63 4.05
N ASP A 340 -13.14 -16.36 3.40
CA ASP A 340 -13.11 -15.61 2.14
C ASP A 340 -13.76 -16.45 1.04
N ASN A 341 -14.87 -15.93 0.50
CA ASN A 341 -15.61 -16.58 -0.58
C ASN A 341 -14.77 -16.70 -1.87
N MET A 342 -13.67 -15.95 -2.03
CA MET A 342 -12.74 -16.16 -3.15
C MET A 342 -12.05 -17.54 -3.12
N LEU A 343 -11.87 -18.12 -1.93
CA LEU A 343 -11.21 -19.42 -1.74
C LEU A 343 -12.22 -20.58 -1.63
N ARG A 344 -13.52 -20.28 -1.59
CA ARG A 344 -14.60 -21.29 -1.65
C ARG A 344 -14.87 -21.67 -3.10
N THR A 345 -14.00 -22.51 -3.67
CA THR A 345 -14.30 -23.23 -4.91
C THR A 345 -14.62 -24.69 -4.59
N GLY A 346 -15.86 -25.11 -4.88
CA GLY A 346 -16.26 -26.53 -5.01
C GLY A 346 -16.55 -27.25 -3.71
#